data_AF-A0AAW3PCC9-F1
#
_entry.id   AF-A0AAW3PCC9-F1
#
_cell.length_a   1.000
_cell.length_b   1.000
_cell.length_c   1.000
_cell.angle_alpha   90.00
_cell.angle_beta   90.00
_cell.angle_gamma   90.00
#
_symmetry.space_group_name_H-M   'P 1'
#
loop_
_entity.id
_entity.type
_entity.pdbx_description
1 polymer ?
#
loop_
_entity_poly.entity_id
_entity_poly.type
_entity_poly.pdbx_seq_one_letter_code
_entity_poly.pdbx_strand_id
1 'polypeptide(L)' 'MSNDDQGNAILDQWHAAKVTHATAPDGEKDAAMAAVYAAERAAIGHFGLGKHMKAYIARFPDDPI' A
#
# COMPACT_ATOMS: atom_id res chain seq x y z
N MET A 1 -20.26 -0.38 -3.57
CA MET A 1 -19.11 0.15 -2.81
C MET A 1 -19.02 1.62 -3.09
N SER A 2 -18.89 2.45 -2.06
CA SER A 2 -18.55 3.87 -2.22
C SER A 2 -17.15 4.00 -2.84
N ASN A 3 -16.87 5.12 -3.50
CA ASN A 3 -15.51 5.45 -3.95
C ASN A 3 -14.53 5.45 -2.77
N ASP A 4 -15.00 5.84 -1.58
CA ASP A 4 -14.20 5.85 -0.36
C ASP A 4 -13.91 4.43 0.17
N ASP A 5 -14.87 3.50 0.06
CA ASP A 5 -14.66 2.09 0.45
C ASP A 5 -13.61 1.43 -0.45
N GLN A 6 -13.67 1.74 -1.75
CA GLN A 6 -12.70 1.24 -2.72
C GLN A 6 -11.31 1.82 -2.46
N GLY A 7 -11.21 3.13 -2.22
CA GLY A 7 -9.94 3.77 -1.87
C GLY A 7 -9.33 3.18 -0.60
N ASN A 8 -10.16 2.97 0.43
CA ASN A 8 -9.73 2.36 1.68
C ASN A 8 -9.20 0.92 1.49
N ALA A 9 -9.92 0.10 0.72
CA ALA A 9 -9.46 -1.26 0.40
C ALA A 9 -8.12 -1.27 -0.35
N ILE A 10 -7.90 -0.33 -1.26
CA ILE A 10 -6.63 -0.20 -1.99
C ILE A 10 -5.49 0.17 -1.02
N LEU A 11 -5.73 1.11 -0.10
CA LEU A 11 -4.74 1.48 0.91
C LEU A 11 -4.45 0.33 1.88
N ASP A 12 -5.46 -0.44 2.29
CA ASP A 12 -5.30 -1.62 3.14
C ASP A 12 -4.43 -2.70 2.46
N GLN A 13 -4.66 -2.95 1.17
CA GLN A 13 -3.85 -3.89 0.40
C GLN A 13 -2.39 -3.45 0.30
N TRP A 14 -2.16 -2.16 0.07
CA TRP A 14 -0.79 -1.63 0.03
C TRP A 14 -0.10 -1.72 1.40
N HIS A 15 -0.79 -1.38 2.48
CA HIS A 15 -0.26 -1.53 3.83
C HIS A 15 0.08 -2.98 4.17
N ALA A 16 -0.83 -3.92 3.87
CA ALA A 16 -0.58 -5.35 4.09
C ALA A 16 0.64 -5.86 3.30
N ALA A 17 0.83 -5.41 2.07
CA ALA A 17 2.02 -5.73 1.28
C ALA A 17 3.31 -5.18 1.93
N LYS A 18 3.29 -3.94 2.45
CA LYS A 18 4.44 -3.36 3.16
C LYS A 18 4.79 -4.15 4.42
N VAL A 19 3.78 -4.52 5.22
CA VAL A 19 3.97 -5.35 6.42
C VAL A 19 4.57 -6.72 6.04
N THR A 20 4.02 -7.34 4.99
CA THR A 20 4.51 -8.65 4.50
C THR A 20 5.97 -8.56 4.07
N HIS A 21 6.35 -7.53 3.30
CA HIS A 21 7.74 -7.31 2.89
C HIS A 21 8.67 -7.06 4.09
N ALA A 22 8.22 -6.34 5.11
CA ALA A 22 9.01 -6.09 6.32
C ALA A 22 9.32 -7.38 7.10
N THR A 23 8.40 -8.35 7.09
CA THR A 23 8.54 -9.63 7.82
C THR A 23 8.97 -10.81 6.93
N ALA A 24 9.06 -10.62 5.62
CA ALA A 24 9.39 -11.69 4.68
C ALA A 24 10.82 -12.23 4.92
N PRO A 25 11.04 -13.55 4.81
CA PRO A 25 12.37 -14.12 4.82
C PRO A 25 13.16 -13.64 3.60
N ASP A 26 14.49 -13.59 3.69
CA ASP A 26 15.34 -13.01 2.64
C ASP A 26 15.10 -13.62 1.24
N GLY A 27 14.84 -14.93 1.18
CA GLY A 27 14.54 -15.63 -0.09
C GLY A 27 13.21 -15.27 -0.74
N GLU A 28 12.30 -14.61 -0.01
CA GLU A 28 10.98 -14.17 -0.49
C GLU A 28 10.86 -12.64 -0.56
N LYS A 29 11.91 -11.93 -0.13
CA LYS A 29 11.87 -10.47 0.04
C LYS A 29 11.64 -9.73 -1.27
N ASP A 30 12.25 -10.19 -2.36
CA ASP A 30 12.06 -9.62 -3.70
C ASP A 30 10.62 -9.81 -4.20
N ALA A 31 10.03 -10.98 -3.96
CA ALA A 31 8.65 -11.26 -4.33
C ALA A 31 7.67 -10.40 -3.51
N ALA A 32 7.92 -10.25 -2.21
CA ALA A 32 7.14 -9.39 -1.34
C ALA A 32 7.28 -7.91 -1.74
N MET A 33 8.48 -7.46 -2.13
CA MET A 33 8.69 -6.11 -2.67
C MET A 33 7.93 -5.88 -3.98
N ALA A 34 7.90 -6.87 -4.88
CA ALA A 34 7.10 -6.78 -6.11
C ALA A 34 5.60 -6.60 -5.81
N ALA A 35 5.09 -7.25 -4.76
CA ALA A 35 3.71 -7.06 -4.30
C ALA A 35 3.45 -5.65 -3.75
N VAL A 36 4.42 -5.06 -3.03
CA VAL A 36 4.35 -3.66 -2.59
C VAL A 36 4.20 -2.72 -3.79
N TYR A 37 5.05 -2.86 -4.81
CA TYR A 37 4.96 -2.01 -6.00
C TYR A 37 3.66 -2.20 -6.79
N ALA A 38 3.13 -3.42 -6.85
CA ALA A 38 1.86 -3.67 -7.51
C ALA A 38 0.70 -2.96 -6.79
N ALA A 39 0.67 -3.04 -5.46
CA ALA A 39 -0.36 -2.38 -4.64
C ALA A 39 -0.21 -0.86 -4.64
N GLU A 40 1.03 -0.34 -4.61
CA GLU A 40 1.30 1.09 -4.74
C GLU A 40 0.84 1.63 -6.09
N ARG A 41 1.05 0.89 -7.19
CA ARG A 41 0.52 1.28 -8.52
C ARG A 41 -1.00 1.36 -8.53
N ALA A 42 -1.70 0.48 -7.83
CA ALA A 42 -3.15 0.56 -7.69
C ALA A 42 -3.56 1.83 -6.91
N ALA A 43 -2.84 2.16 -5.84
CA ALA A 43 -3.04 3.40 -5.08
C ALA A 43 -2.77 4.64 -5.93
N ILE A 44 -1.69 4.67 -6.71
CA ILE A 44 -1.39 5.73 -7.67
C ILE A 44 -2.49 5.84 -8.72
N GLY A 45 -2.99 4.72 -9.24
CA GLY A 45 -4.06 4.70 -10.25
C GLY A 45 -5.39 5.28 -9.74
N HIS A 46 -5.71 5.04 -8.47
CA HIS A 46 -6.96 5.52 -7.87
C HIS A 46 -6.86 6.96 -7.35
N PHE A 47 -5.81 7.30 -6.59
CA PHE A 47 -5.68 8.60 -5.93
C PHE A 47 -4.85 9.62 -6.73
N GLY A 48 -3.97 9.14 -7.60
CA GLY A 48 -2.98 9.94 -8.32
C GLY A 48 -1.59 9.96 -7.65
N LEU A 49 -0.57 10.27 -8.46
CA LEU A 49 0.81 10.41 -8.00
C LEU A 49 0.91 11.52 -6.93
N GLY A 50 1.63 11.25 -5.84
CA GLY A 50 1.74 12.13 -4.66
C GLY A 50 0.51 12.19 -3.75
N LYS A 51 -0.72 12.10 -4.29
CA LYS A 51 -1.95 12.06 -3.49
C LYS A 51 -2.15 10.73 -2.77
N HIS A 52 -1.76 9.61 -3.39
CA HIS A 52 -1.78 8.28 -2.77
C HIS A 52 -0.99 8.24 -1.44
N MET A 53 0.18 8.86 -1.38
CA MET A 53 0.96 8.97 -0.13
C MET A 53 0.22 9.74 0.97
N LYS A 54 -0.43 10.86 0.62
CA LYS A 54 -1.21 11.64 1.59
C LYS A 54 -2.40 10.84 2.13
N ALA A 55 -3.09 10.12 1.24
CA ALA A 55 -4.19 9.24 1.62
C ALA A 55 -3.71 8.09 2.51
N TYR A 56 -2.54 7.52 2.20
CA TYR A 56 -1.91 6.48 3.00
C TYR A 56 -1.56 6.96 4.42
N ILE A 57 -0.84 8.09 4.55
CA ILE A 57 -0.47 8.67 5.85
C ILE A 57 -1.71 9.03 6.67
N ALA A 58 -2.76 9.57 6.03
CA ALA A 58 -4.01 9.88 6.72
C ALA A 58 -4.72 8.63 7.26
N ARG A 59 -4.58 7.48 6.58
CA ARG A 59 -5.20 6.21 7.00
C ARG A 59 -4.35 5.45 8.03
N PHE A 60 -3.03 5.52 7.89
CA PHE A 60 -2.06 4.84 8.76
C PHE A 60 -1.07 5.85 9.35
N PRO A 61 -1.52 6.74 10.26
CA PRO A 61 -0.68 7.80 10.81
C PRO A 61 0.48 7.29 11.67
N ASP A 62 0.38 6.06 12.19
CA ASP A 62 1.38 5.42 13.04
C ASP A 62 2.37 4.54 12.25
N ASP A 63 2.19 4.37 10.93
CA ASP A 63 3.17 3.66 10.10
C ASP A 63 4.41 4.56 9.92
N PRO A 64 5.60 4.15 10.37
CA PRO A 64 6.78 5.00 10.35
C PRO A 64 7.31 5.35 8.96
N ILE A 65 6.78 4.74 7.88
CA ILE A 65 7.18 4.86 6.45
C ILE A 65 8.70 4.83 6.22
#